data_AF-A0A656Z541-F1
#
_entry.id   AF-A0A656Z541-F1
#
_cell.length_a   1.000
_cell.length_b   1.000
_cell.length_c   1.000
_cell.angle_alpha   90.00
_cell.angle_beta   90.00
_cell.angle_gamma   90.00
#
_symmetry.space_group_name_H-M   'P 1'
#
loop_
_entity.id
_entity.type
_entity.pdbx_description
1 polymer ?
#
loop_
_entity_poly.entity_id
_entity_poly.type
_entity_poly.pdbx_seq_one_letter_code
_entity_poly.pdbx_strand_id
1 'polypeptide(L)'
;MLKRTPGAVDLAVLTIACLTIFSAFPKAAAQDLPPPLAELNHSDSEFLELQLEVFVNGSPSELIAAFRQTPDGLLLIEPEQLKNVGIKPAKEAIREDGWVDIGRLPGVVATYDEENRL
;
A
#
# COMPACT_ATOMS: atom_id res chain seq x y z
N MET A 1 11.35 44.85 -59.71
CA MET A 1 12.05 44.79 -58.41
C MET A 1 11.37 43.73 -57.55
N LEU A 2 11.92 42.51 -57.54
CA LEU A 2 11.49 41.42 -56.68
C LEU A 2 12.75 40.64 -56.31
N LYS A 3 13.14 40.71 -55.04
CA LYS A 3 14.32 40.04 -54.51
C LYS A 3 13.89 38.69 -53.94
N ARG A 4 14.38 37.58 -54.49
CA ARG A 4 14.57 36.32 -53.76
C ARG A 4 15.62 35.48 -54.46
N THR A 5 16.66 35.09 -53.72
CA THR A 5 17.41 33.84 -53.85
C THR A 5 18.36 33.72 -52.65
N PRO A 6 18.80 32.49 -52.30
CA PRO A 6 18.69 31.97 -50.95
C PRO A 6 20.07 31.72 -50.34
N GLY A 7 20.09 31.29 -49.09
CA GLY A 7 21.30 30.78 -48.48
C GLY A 7 21.01 30.27 -47.07
N ALA A 8 20.61 29.00 -46.98
CA ALA A 8 20.81 28.24 -45.76
C ALA A 8 22.30 27.95 -45.64
N VAL A 9 22.93 28.44 -44.58
CA VAL A 9 24.12 27.81 -43.99
C VAL A 9 24.07 28.02 -42.48
N ASP A 10 23.80 26.89 -41.83
CA ASP A 10 24.21 26.47 -40.50
C ASP A 10 25.50 27.14 -39.99
N LEU A 11 25.54 27.53 -38.72
CA LEU A 11 26.50 27.00 -37.74
C LEU A 11 26.44 27.83 -36.46
N ALA A 12 26.06 27.15 -35.38
CA ALA A 12 25.99 27.66 -34.03
C ALA A 12 27.30 28.32 -33.57
N VAL A 13 27.21 29.58 -33.17
CA VAL A 13 28.21 30.21 -32.29
C VAL A 13 27.55 30.44 -30.95
N LEU A 14 27.82 29.48 -30.07
CA LEU A 14 27.54 29.45 -28.64
C LEU A 14 28.24 30.64 -27.94
N THR A 15 27.56 31.77 -27.81
CA THR A 15 27.99 32.87 -26.92
C THR A 15 27.34 32.69 -25.55
N ILE A 16 27.93 31.80 -24.73
CA ILE A 16 27.62 31.75 -23.30
C ILE A 16 28.26 33.00 -22.67
N ALA A 17 27.45 34.04 -22.49
CA ALA A 17 27.84 35.22 -21.74
C ALA A 17 28.04 34.84 -20.27
N CYS A 18 29.24 35.14 -19.78
CA CYS A 18 29.80 34.79 -18.50
C CYS A 18 28.91 35.12 -17.29
N LEU A 19 28.80 34.13 -16.40
CA LEU A 19 29.02 34.20 -14.95
C LEU A 19 29.00 35.59 -14.33
N THR A 20 27.93 35.93 -13.62
CA THR A 20 27.97 36.68 -12.34
C THR A 20 26.61 36.65 -11.65
N ILE A 21 26.24 35.49 -11.08
CA ILE A 21 25.29 35.47 -9.96
C ILE A 21 25.90 34.59 -8.87
N PHE A 22 26.78 35.21 -8.08
CA PHE A 22 27.08 34.76 -6.73
C PHE A 22 25.83 35.01 -5.86
N SER A 23 24.78 34.22 -6.05
CA SER A 23 23.73 34.09 -5.03
C SER A 23 24.15 32.94 -4.14
N ALA A 24 24.70 33.29 -2.98
CA ALA A 24 24.95 32.38 -1.88
C ALA A 24 23.75 31.44 -1.72
N PHE A 25 23.93 30.16 -2.05
CA PHE A 25 22.94 29.16 -1.71
C PHE A 25 22.92 29.09 -0.18
N PRO A 26 21.80 29.41 0.50
CA PRO A 26 21.68 29.04 1.89
C PRO A 26 21.91 27.53 1.96
N LYS A 27 22.78 27.11 2.88
CA LYS A 27 23.02 25.70 3.16
C LYS A 27 21.64 25.07 3.34
N ALA A 28 21.25 24.18 2.43
CA ALA A 28 20.01 23.44 2.57
C ALA A 28 20.10 22.74 3.94
N ALA A 29 19.30 23.18 4.89
CA ALA A 29 18.98 22.34 6.02
C ALA A 29 18.22 21.17 5.39
N ALA A 30 18.93 20.05 5.19
CA ALA A 30 18.25 18.78 5.05
C ALA A 30 17.23 18.74 6.20
N GLN A 31 15.97 18.46 5.87
CA GLN A 31 14.92 18.39 6.89
C GLN A 31 15.46 17.49 8.00
N ASP A 32 15.59 18.04 9.20
CA ASP A 32 15.81 17.27 10.42
C ASP A 32 14.46 16.60 10.68
N LEU A 33 14.16 15.59 9.84
CA LEU A 33 13.02 14.73 10.02
C LEU A 33 13.15 14.22 11.45
N PRO A 34 12.11 14.34 12.29
CA PRO A 34 12.12 13.61 13.54
C PRO A 34 12.51 12.17 13.19
N PRO A 35 13.34 11.50 14.02
CA PRO A 35 13.69 10.11 13.78
C PRO A 35 12.38 9.38 13.44
N PRO A 36 12.37 8.50 12.41
CA PRO A 36 11.18 7.76 12.07
C PRO A 36 10.57 7.29 13.38
N LEU A 37 9.34 7.75 13.65
CA LEU A 37 8.61 7.38 14.86
C LEU A 37 8.83 5.89 15.02
N ALA A 38 9.51 5.53 16.13
CA ALA A 38 10.05 4.20 16.37
C ALA A 38 9.18 3.17 15.67
N GLU A 39 9.80 2.46 14.71
CA GLU A 39 9.19 1.38 13.94
C GLU A 39 8.12 0.74 14.82
N LEU A 40 6.84 0.92 14.44
CA LEU A 40 5.74 0.29 15.15
C LEU A 40 6.16 -1.15 15.37
N ASN A 41 6.40 -1.52 16.64
CA ASN A 41 7.04 -2.75 17.05
C ASN A 41 6.50 -3.91 16.21
N HIS A 42 7.22 -4.28 15.15
CA HIS A 42 6.90 -5.49 14.42
C HIS A 42 7.62 -6.61 15.16
N SER A 43 6.82 -7.63 15.53
CA SER A 43 7.27 -9.00 15.83
C SER A 43 7.52 -9.37 17.29
N ASP A 44 6.60 -9.01 18.20
CA ASP A 44 6.31 -9.84 19.38
C ASP A 44 4.80 -10.20 19.46
N SER A 45 4.08 -10.04 18.35
CA SER A 45 2.73 -10.58 18.21
C SER A 45 2.86 -12.00 17.69
N GLU A 46 2.29 -13.00 18.36
CA GLU A 46 2.19 -14.38 17.86
C GLU A 46 1.40 -14.47 16.55
N PHE A 47 0.87 -13.35 16.05
CA PHE A 47 0.07 -13.27 14.84
C PHE A 47 0.78 -12.50 13.74
N LEU A 48 0.67 -13.01 12.51
CA LEU A 48 0.99 -12.28 11.28
C LEU A 48 -0.21 -11.43 10.87
N GLU A 49 -0.05 -10.11 10.84
CA GLU A 49 -1.08 -9.20 10.34
C GLU A 49 -1.07 -9.19 8.80
N LEU A 50 -2.25 -9.37 8.21
CA LEU A 50 -2.48 -9.47 6.76
C LEU A 50 -3.54 -8.45 6.33
N GLN A 51 -3.40 -7.93 5.11
CA GLN A 51 -4.38 -7.08 4.45
C GLN A 51 -4.73 -7.75 3.13
N LEU A 52 -5.95 -8.30 3.03
CA LEU A 52 -6.35 -9.20 1.93
C LEU A 52 -7.56 -8.63 1.19
N GLU A 53 -7.57 -8.75 -0.14
CA GLU A 53 -8.79 -8.55 -0.92
C GLU A 53 -9.67 -9.79 -0.76
N VAL A 54 -10.96 -9.59 -0.43
CA VAL A 54 -11.85 -10.71 -0.12
C VAL A 54 -12.81 -10.98 -1.25
N PHE A 55 -12.90 -12.25 -1.66
CA PHE A 55 -13.92 -12.75 -2.59
C PHE A 55 -14.96 -13.60 -1.85
N VAL A 56 -16.23 -13.25 -1.97
CA VAL A 56 -17.34 -14.03 -1.38
C VAL A 56 -18.13 -14.70 -2.50
N ASN A 57 -18.19 -16.03 -2.46
CA ASN A 57 -18.82 -16.84 -3.51
C ASN A 57 -18.30 -16.52 -4.94
N GLY A 58 -17.00 -16.22 -5.04
CA GLY A 58 -16.34 -15.87 -6.31
C GLY A 58 -16.55 -14.44 -6.80
N SER A 59 -17.32 -13.62 -6.08
CA SER A 59 -17.48 -12.19 -6.38
C SER A 59 -16.56 -11.36 -5.50
N PRO A 60 -15.86 -10.34 -6.04
CA PRO A 60 -15.05 -9.46 -5.21
C PRO A 60 -15.94 -8.68 -4.25
N SER A 61 -15.48 -8.50 -3.01
CA SER A 61 -16.15 -7.64 -2.02
C SER A 61 -15.87 -6.15 -2.27
N GLU A 62 -14.95 -5.82 -3.19
CA GLU A 62 -14.43 -4.48 -3.45
C GLU A 62 -13.77 -3.82 -2.23
N LEU A 63 -13.38 -4.64 -1.24
CA LEU A 63 -12.78 -4.22 0.01
C LEU A 63 -11.50 -5.00 0.31
N ILE A 64 -10.57 -4.32 0.98
CA ILE A 64 -9.41 -4.94 1.62
C ILE A 64 -9.73 -5.05 3.11
N ALA A 65 -9.69 -6.26 3.65
CA ALA A 65 -9.96 -6.54 5.06
C ALA A 65 -8.66 -6.94 5.80
N ALA A 66 -8.59 -6.51 7.06
CA ALA A 66 -7.49 -6.87 7.94
C ALA A 66 -7.74 -8.26 8.54
N PHE A 67 -6.75 -9.13 8.45
CA PHE A 67 -6.74 -10.46 9.06
C PHE A 67 -5.53 -10.62 9.97
N ARG A 68 -5.66 -11.52 10.94
CA ARG A 68 -4.54 -12.08 11.69
C ARG A 68 -4.40 -13.54 11.35
N GLN A 69 -3.21 -13.95 10.96
CA GLN A 69 -2.86 -15.34 10.80
C GLN A 69 -2.12 -15.82 12.05
N THR A 70 -2.62 -16.88 12.67
CA THR A 70 -1.95 -17.54 13.79
C THR A 70 -0.75 -18.38 13.30
N PRO A 71 0.17 -18.83 14.17
CA PRO A 71 1.33 -19.63 13.76
C PRO A 71 0.94 -20.98 13.13
N ASP A 72 -0.23 -21.50 13.49
CA ASP A 72 -0.85 -22.70 12.91
C ASP A 72 -1.64 -22.42 11.60
N GLY A 73 -1.64 -21.17 11.13
CA GLY A 73 -2.18 -20.78 9.83
C GLY A 73 -3.67 -20.41 9.84
N LEU A 74 -4.33 -20.36 11.01
CA LEU A 74 -5.73 -19.96 11.12
C LEU A 74 -5.88 -18.48 10.82
N LEU A 75 -6.91 -18.14 10.04
CA LEU A 75 -7.27 -16.76 9.76
C LEU A 75 -8.32 -16.26 10.73
N LEU A 76 -8.01 -15.15 11.37
CA LEU A 76 -8.87 -14.42 12.28
C LEU A 76 -9.22 -13.08 11.67
N ILE A 77 -10.45 -12.62 11.87
CA ILE A 77 -10.94 -11.31 11.42
C ILE A 77 -11.78 -10.66 12.51
N GLU A 78 -11.80 -9.32 12.55
CA GLU A 78 -12.74 -8.61 13.41
C GLU A 78 -14.19 -8.82 12.96
N PRO A 79 -15.15 -8.96 13.90
CA PRO A 79 -16.56 -9.17 13.55
C PRO A 79 -17.15 -8.06 12.65
N GLU A 80 -16.68 -6.82 12.77
CA GLU A 80 -17.14 -5.70 11.94
C GLU A 80 -16.59 -5.78 10.52
N GLN A 81 -15.30 -6.09 10.36
CA GLN A 81 -14.68 -6.30 9.04
C GLN A 81 -15.33 -7.46 8.29
N LEU A 82 -15.66 -8.56 8.98
CA LEU A 82 -16.37 -9.69 8.39
C LEU A 82 -17.75 -9.28 7.84
N LYS A 83 -18.47 -8.40 8.55
CA LYS A 83 -19.76 -7.85 8.07
C LYS A 83 -19.56 -6.97 6.85
N ASN A 84 -18.49 -6.16 6.83
CA ASN A 84 -18.21 -5.26 5.72
C ASN A 84 -17.99 -6.02 4.41
N VAL A 85 -17.32 -7.18 4.47
CA VAL A 85 -17.15 -8.07 3.30
C VAL A 85 -18.40 -8.91 2.99
N GLY A 86 -19.51 -8.69 3.70
CA GLY A 86 -20.81 -9.29 3.40
C GLY A 86 -21.11 -10.61 4.12
N ILE A 87 -20.25 -11.05 5.04
CA ILE A 87 -20.46 -12.28 5.82
C ILE A 87 -20.95 -11.93 7.22
N LYS A 88 -22.01 -12.61 7.69
CA LYS A 88 -22.50 -12.41 9.06
C LYS A 88 -21.67 -13.22 10.04
N PRO A 89 -21.11 -12.63 11.11
CA PRO A 89 -20.44 -13.38 12.16
C PRO A 89 -21.38 -14.39 12.83
N ALA A 90 -20.87 -15.60 13.09
CA ALA A 90 -21.56 -16.62 13.86
C ALA A 90 -21.00 -16.64 15.29
N LYS A 91 -21.88 -16.81 16.30
CA LYS A 91 -21.47 -16.76 17.71
C LYS A 91 -20.45 -17.84 18.06
N GLU A 92 -20.58 -19.00 17.43
CA GLU A 92 -19.73 -20.17 17.66
C GLU A 92 -18.31 -19.99 17.08
N ALA A 93 -18.15 -19.04 16.15
CA ALA A 93 -16.87 -18.71 15.52
C ALA A 93 -16.13 -17.56 16.23
N ILE A 94 -16.80 -16.84 17.14
CA ILE A 94 -16.19 -15.77 17.94
C ILE A 94 -15.37 -16.42 19.07
N ARG A 95 -14.08 -16.12 19.10
CA ARG A 95 -13.15 -16.55 20.15
C ARG A 95 -13.32 -15.71 21.41
N GLU A 96 -12.65 -16.14 22.49
CA GLU A 96 -12.67 -15.43 23.79
C GLU A 96 -12.08 -14.02 23.71
N ASP A 97 -11.17 -13.76 22.77
CA ASP A 97 -10.56 -12.45 22.49
C ASP A 97 -11.43 -11.55 21.59
N GLY A 98 -12.60 -12.03 21.16
CA GLY A 98 -13.53 -11.29 20.31
C GLY A 98 -13.25 -11.38 18.82
N TRP A 99 -12.15 -12.03 18.39
CA TRP A 99 -11.87 -12.26 16.97
C TRP A 99 -12.68 -13.43 16.43
N VAL A 100 -13.06 -13.36 15.16
CA VAL A 100 -13.77 -14.45 14.47
C VAL A 100 -12.77 -15.36 13.80
N ASP A 101 -12.79 -16.65 14.16
CA ASP A 101 -12.07 -17.71 13.45
C ASP A 101 -12.84 -18.09 12.19
N ILE A 102 -12.27 -17.79 11.01
CA ILE A 102 -12.91 -18.04 9.72
C ILE A 102 -13.22 -19.53 9.52
N GLY A 103 -12.36 -20.42 9.99
CA GLY A 103 -12.54 -21.87 9.86
C GLY A 103 -13.71 -22.43 10.66
N ARG A 104 -14.24 -21.65 11.62
CA ARG A 104 -15.41 -22.03 12.45
C ARG A 104 -16.73 -21.46 11.94
N LEU A 105 -16.72 -20.66 10.87
CA LEU A 105 -17.95 -20.08 10.33
C LEU A 105 -18.81 -21.17 9.68
N PRO A 106 -20.08 -21.34 10.09
CA PRO A 106 -20.95 -22.37 9.56
C PRO A 106 -21.29 -22.12 8.09
N GLY A 107 -21.07 -23.12 7.24
CA GLY A 107 -21.35 -23.04 5.80
C GLY A 107 -20.37 -22.18 5.01
N VAL A 108 -19.24 -21.77 5.61
CA VAL A 108 -18.16 -21.04 4.94
C VAL A 108 -16.97 -21.97 4.77
N VAL A 109 -16.39 -21.95 3.57
CA VAL A 109 -15.09 -22.55 3.28
C VAL A 109 -14.22 -21.42 2.73
N ALA A 110 -13.05 -21.23 3.34
CA ALA A 110 -12.11 -20.19 2.94
C ALA A 110 -10.82 -20.83 2.43
N THR A 111 -10.16 -20.14 1.51
CA THR A 111 -8.84 -20.48 1.00
C THR A 111 -8.05 -19.19 0.92
N TYR A 112 -6.83 -19.22 1.43
CA TYR A 112 -5.90 -18.10 1.38
C TYR A 112 -4.89 -18.37 0.26
N ASP A 113 -4.81 -17.46 -0.70
CA ASP A 113 -3.81 -17.47 -1.76
C ASP A 113 -2.70 -16.46 -1.42
N GLU A 114 -1.57 -16.97 -0.95
CA GLU A 114 -0.44 -16.15 -0.50
C GLU A 114 0.21 -15.36 -1.64
N GLU A 115 0.28 -15.93 -2.84
CA GLU A 115 0.91 -15.27 -4.00
C GLU A 115 0.08 -14.08 -4.47
N ASN A 116 -1.24 -14.21 -4.42
CA ASN A 116 -2.16 -13.18 -4.90
C ASN A 116 -2.71 -12.28 -3.78
N ARG A 117 -2.46 -12.60 -2.50
CA ARG A 117 -2.98 -11.89 -1.32
C ARG A 117 -4.52 -11.86 -1.25
N LEU A 118 -5.14 -13.01 -1.52
CA LEU A 118 -6.61 -13.19 -1.61
C LEU A 118 -7.14 -14.22 -0.59
#